data_AF-A0AAD7MTJ2-F1
#
_entry.id   AF-A0AAD7MTJ2-F1
#
_cell.length_a   1.000
_cell.length_b   1.000
_cell.length_c   1.000
_cell.angle_alpha   90.00
_cell.angle_beta   90.00
_cell.angle_gamma   90.00
#
_symmetry.space_group_name_H-M   'P 1'
#
loop_
_entity.id
_entity.type
_entity.pdbx_description
1 polymer ?
#
loop_
_entity_poly.entity_id
_entity_poly.type
_entity_poly.pdbx_seq_one_letter_code
_entity_poly.pdbx_strand_id
1 'polypeptide(L)'
;MVTKGSTPKRPLNVFMLLARQRRSKIGGQVADSSKILAKEWKEMGMRKKKRFHIQAQLLKESFRRDFPDFKYTRKMKPRKHKAEKNDKKAADFYFKVQAGVEPYAEPKSQRVAQELMPTHCDIHYSGQGLPSKAKGCGLWLEDY
;
A
#
# COMPACT_ATOMS: atom_id res chain seq x y z
N MET A 1 -6.93 16.19 -25.49
CA MET A 1 -7.99 15.25 -25.94
C MET A 1 -8.46 14.43 -24.74
N VAL A 2 -9.61 14.76 -24.15
CA VAL A 2 -10.27 13.95 -23.11
C VAL A 2 -11.56 13.44 -23.72
N THR A 3 -11.65 12.12 -23.91
CA THR A 3 -12.80 11.44 -24.52
C THR A 3 -14.03 11.58 -23.59
N LYS A 4 -15.05 12.29 -24.06
CA LYS A 4 -16.32 12.54 -23.35
C LYS A 4 -17.03 11.21 -23.04
N GLY A 5 -17.26 10.91 -21.77
CA GLY A 5 -18.03 9.75 -21.28
C GLY A 5 -17.33 8.83 -20.25
N SER A 6 -16.02 8.96 -20.03
CA SER A 6 -15.28 8.08 -19.13
C SER A 6 -15.06 8.69 -17.73
N THR A 7 -15.49 7.98 -16.68
CA THR A 7 -15.06 8.24 -15.30
C THR A 7 -13.53 8.45 -15.24
N PRO A 8 -13.03 9.52 -14.58
CA PRO A 8 -11.60 9.80 -14.53
C PRO A 8 -10.77 8.58 -14.08
N LYS A 9 -9.68 8.30 -14.79
CA LYS A 9 -8.74 7.25 -14.39
C LYS A 9 -7.97 7.70 -13.16
N ARG A 10 -7.66 6.75 -12.28
CA ARG A 10 -6.84 7.00 -11.09
C ARG A 10 -5.47 7.56 -11.48
N PRO A 11 -4.89 8.50 -10.70
CA PRO A 11 -3.54 8.95 -10.93
C PRO A 11 -2.55 7.80 -10.76
N LEU A 12 -1.46 7.82 -11.52
CA LEU A 12 -0.45 6.77 -11.45
C LEU A 12 0.28 6.82 -10.11
N ASN A 13 0.32 5.69 -9.42
CA ASN A 13 1.14 5.56 -8.22
C ASN A 13 2.64 5.43 -8.57
N VAL A 14 3.48 5.49 -7.55
CA VAL A 14 4.95 5.45 -7.64
C VAL A 14 5.45 4.25 -8.47
N PHE A 15 4.98 3.05 -8.16
CA PHE A 15 5.40 1.84 -8.86
C PHE A 15 4.92 1.83 -10.32
N MET A 16 3.71 2.32 -10.58
CA MET A 16 3.15 2.40 -11.93
C MET A 16 3.93 3.37 -12.81
N LEU A 17 4.49 4.46 -12.26
CA LEU A 17 5.38 5.37 -12.99
C LEU A 17 6.68 4.68 -13.41
N LEU A 18 7.33 3.97 -12.48
CA LEU A 18 8.52 3.18 -12.80
C LEU A 18 8.20 2.11 -13.85
N ALA A 19 7.12 1.35 -13.65
CA ALA A 19 6.74 0.26 -14.53
C ALA A 19 6.45 0.75 -15.95
N ARG A 20 5.84 1.93 -16.11
CA ARG A 20 5.61 2.53 -17.43
C ARG A 20 6.92 2.75 -18.20
N GLN A 21 7.95 3.29 -17.54
CA GLN A 21 9.25 3.54 -18.18
C GLN A 21 10.01 2.24 -18.46
N ARG A 22 9.92 1.25 -17.58
CA ARG A 22 10.70 0.02 -17.67
C ARG A 22 10.08 -1.04 -18.57
N ARG A 23 8.75 -1.18 -18.60
CA ARG A 23 8.08 -2.13 -19.50
C ARG A 23 8.41 -1.85 -20.97
N SER A 24 8.59 -0.58 -21.34
CA SER A 24 9.06 -0.20 -22.67
C SER A 24 10.44 -0.75 -23.03
N LYS A 25 11.28 -1.06 -22.04
CA LYS A 25 12.64 -1.58 -22.23
C LYS A 25 12.75 -3.10 -22.11
N ILE A 26 11.96 -3.70 -21.21
CA ILE A 26 12.00 -5.15 -20.93
C ILE A 26 11.25 -5.95 -22.01
N GLY A 27 10.20 -5.39 -22.61
CA GLY A 27 9.33 -6.15 -23.51
C GLY A 27 8.58 -7.29 -22.80
N GLY A 28 7.77 -8.03 -23.55
CA GLY A 28 7.07 -9.22 -23.04
C GLY A 28 5.75 -8.97 -22.33
N GLN A 29 5.19 -10.05 -21.75
CA GLN A 29 3.86 -10.02 -21.13
C GLN A 29 3.83 -9.17 -19.83
N VAL A 30 2.66 -8.61 -19.54
CA VAL A 30 2.43 -7.76 -18.36
C VAL A 30 2.68 -8.51 -17.05
N ALA A 31 2.38 -9.80 -17.02
CA ALA A 31 2.56 -10.64 -15.83
C ALA A 31 4.05 -10.80 -15.48
N ASP A 32 4.88 -11.14 -16.46
CA ASP A 32 6.29 -11.45 -16.22
C ASP A 32 7.13 -10.19 -15.98
N SER A 33 6.87 -9.14 -16.76
CA SER A 33 7.48 -7.83 -16.50
C SER A 33 7.17 -7.31 -15.09
N SER A 34 5.97 -7.58 -14.55
CA SER A 34 5.62 -7.14 -13.19
C SER A 34 6.41 -7.87 -12.10
N LYS A 35 6.76 -9.16 -12.29
CA LYS A 35 7.59 -9.92 -11.34
C LYS A 35 9.01 -9.33 -11.26
N ILE A 36 9.62 -9.10 -12.42
CA ILE A 36 10.98 -8.55 -12.53
C ILE A 36 11.04 -7.15 -11.91
N LEU A 37 10.07 -6.30 -12.24
CA LEU A 37 10.02 -4.93 -11.73
C LEU A 37 9.77 -4.84 -10.24
N ALA A 38 8.99 -5.77 -9.68
CA ALA A 38 8.78 -5.83 -8.23
C ALA A 38 10.09 -6.14 -7.48
N LYS A 39 10.93 -7.04 -8.02
CA LYS A 39 12.27 -7.33 -7.49
C LYS A 39 13.16 -6.08 -7.58
N GLU A 40 13.24 -5.48 -8.76
CA GLU A 40 14.06 -4.29 -8.98
C GLU A 40 13.64 -3.11 -8.07
N TRP A 41 12.33 -2.92 -7.88
CA TRP A 41 11.83 -1.88 -6.97
C TRP A 41 12.27 -2.11 -5.53
N LYS A 42 12.30 -3.37 -5.04
CA LYS A 42 12.76 -3.66 -3.68
C LYS A 42 14.24 -3.33 -3.52
N GLU A 43 15.06 -3.74 -4.48
CA GLU A 43 16.52 -3.53 -4.50
C GLU A 43 16.92 -2.06 -4.75
N MET A 44 16.04 -1.26 -5.36
CA MET A 44 16.32 0.14 -5.67
C MET A 44 16.50 0.99 -4.40
N GLY A 45 17.61 1.73 -4.32
CA GLY A 45 17.88 2.65 -3.20
C GLY A 45 16.91 3.84 -3.11
N MET A 46 16.76 4.39 -1.91
CA MET A 46 15.80 5.46 -1.58
C MET A 46 15.97 6.72 -2.43
N ARG A 47 17.21 7.09 -2.79
CA ARG A 47 17.49 8.26 -3.65
C ARG A 47 16.83 8.14 -5.02
N LYS A 48 16.90 6.95 -5.64
CA LYS A 48 16.26 6.68 -6.95
C LYS A 48 14.75 6.60 -6.82
N LYS A 49 14.24 6.02 -5.72
CA LYS A 49 12.80 5.97 -5.43
C LYS A 49 12.20 7.37 -5.25
N LYS A 50 12.92 8.28 -4.58
CA LYS A 50 12.46 9.64 -4.25
C LYS A 50 11.89 10.40 -5.46
N ARG A 51 12.55 10.31 -6.62
CA ARG A 51 12.08 10.99 -7.84
C ARG A 51 10.68 10.52 -8.26
N PHE A 52 10.41 9.21 -8.17
CA PHE A 52 9.11 8.63 -8.53
C PHE A 52 8.06 8.96 -7.48
N HIS A 53 8.44 9.05 -6.20
CA HIS A 53 7.55 9.50 -5.14
C HIS A 53 7.09 10.93 -5.39
N ILE A 54 8.01 11.85 -5.69
CA ILE A 54 7.69 13.25 -6.02
C ILE A 54 6.74 13.32 -7.22
N GLN A 55 7.06 12.63 -8.31
CA GLN A 55 6.22 12.59 -9.50
C GLN A 55 4.80 12.05 -9.22
N ALA A 56 4.68 11.01 -8.39
CA ALA A 56 3.39 10.46 -8.00
C ALA A 56 2.57 11.43 -7.14
N GLN A 57 3.21 12.18 -6.23
CA GLN A 57 2.54 13.21 -5.45
C GLN A 57 2.04 14.34 -6.34
N LEU A 58 2.87 14.83 -7.26
CA LEU A 58 2.47 15.87 -8.22
C LEU A 58 1.26 15.44 -9.06
N LEU A 59 1.24 14.20 -9.55
CA LEU A 59 0.09 13.67 -10.30
C LEU A 59 -1.15 13.50 -9.43
N LYS A 60 -0.98 13.14 -8.16
CA LYS A 60 -2.10 13.04 -7.21
C LYS A 60 -2.68 14.43 -6.90
N GLU A 61 -1.82 15.42 -6.71
CA GLU A 61 -2.21 16.81 -6.45
C GLU A 61 -2.89 17.44 -7.66
N SER A 62 -2.32 17.27 -8.86
CA SER A 62 -2.95 17.75 -10.10
C SER A 62 -4.33 17.12 -10.26
N PHE A 63 -4.43 15.79 -10.11
CA PHE A 63 -5.70 15.08 -10.23
C PHE A 63 -6.73 15.54 -9.19
N ARG A 64 -6.32 15.80 -7.95
CA ARG A 64 -7.22 16.30 -6.90
C ARG A 64 -7.70 17.73 -7.17
N ARG A 65 -6.86 18.57 -7.78
CA ARG A 65 -7.23 19.92 -8.22
C ARG A 65 -8.21 19.88 -9.38
N ASP A 66 -7.95 19.01 -10.36
CA ASP A 66 -8.77 18.88 -11.56
C ASP A 66 -10.12 18.17 -11.27
N PHE A 67 -10.15 17.31 -10.24
CA PHE A 67 -11.31 16.51 -9.86
C PHE A 67 -11.55 16.51 -8.34
N PRO A 68 -12.02 17.63 -7.74
CA PRO A 68 -12.21 17.75 -6.29
C PRO A 68 -13.28 16.78 -5.75
N ASP A 69 -14.37 16.56 -6.48
CA ASP A 69 -15.47 15.70 -6.07
C ASP A 69 -15.28 14.22 -6.45
N PHE A 70 -14.14 13.87 -7.06
CA PHE A 70 -13.90 12.50 -7.50
C PHE A 70 -13.70 11.57 -6.30
N LYS A 71 -14.71 10.73 -6.07
CA LYS A 71 -14.64 9.63 -5.10
C LYS A 71 -14.46 8.31 -5.82
N TYR A 72 -13.34 7.64 -5.54
CA TYR A 72 -13.19 6.26 -5.98
C TYR A 72 -14.10 5.33 -5.19
N THR A 73 -14.99 4.62 -5.87
CA THR A 73 -15.77 3.52 -5.31
C THR A 73 -15.45 2.23 -6.04
N ARG A 74 -15.20 1.16 -5.28
CA ARG A 74 -15.01 -0.18 -5.86
C ARG A 74 -16.38 -0.72 -6.24
N LYS A 75 -16.63 -0.94 -7.53
CA LYS A 75 -17.80 -1.72 -7.98
C LYS A 75 -17.65 -3.16 -7.48
N MET A 76 -18.49 -3.58 -6.53
CA MET A 76 -18.55 -4.98 -6.12
C MET A 76 -19.09 -5.80 -7.29
N LYS A 77 -18.31 -6.78 -7.75
CA LYS A 77 -18.84 -7.81 -8.65
C LYS A 77 -19.62 -8.81 -7.79
N PRO A 78 -20.76 -9.33 -8.27
CA PRO A 78 -21.46 -10.40 -7.57
C PRO A 78 -20.47 -11.55 -7.31
N ARG A 79 -20.41 -12.02 -6.07
CA ARG A 79 -19.55 -13.13 -5.69
C ARG A 79 -20.13 -14.38 -6.34
N LYS A 80 -19.52 -14.87 -7.42
CA LYS A 80 -19.73 -16.26 -7.83
C LYS A 80 -19.33 -17.12 -6.62
N HIS A 81 -20.25 -17.92 -6.08
CA HIS A 81 -19.99 -18.78 -4.93
C HIS A 81 -18.72 -19.59 -5.19
N LYS A 82 -17.62 -19.26 -4.51
CA LYS A 82 -16.34 -19.97 -4.58
C LYS A 82 -16.34 -21.11 -3.56
N ALA A 83 -17.32 -22.00 -3.62
CA ALA A 83 -17.39 -23.15 -2.71
C ALA A 83 -16.11 -24.00 -2.85
N GLU A 84 -15.74 -24.38 -4.08
CA GLU A 84 -14.65 -25.33 -4.34
C GLU A 84 -13.24 -24.92 -3.88
N LYS A 85 -12.95 -23.61 -3.68
CA LYS A 85 -11.60 -23.17 -3.29
C LYS A 85 -11.37 -23.21 -1.78
N ASN A 86 -12.44 -23.12 -0.99
CA ASN A 86 -12.34 -23.30 0.45
C ASN A 86 -12.22 -24.77 0.80
N ASP A 87 -12.88 -25.66 0.05
CA ASP A 87 -12.85 -27.10 0.29
C ASP A 87 -11.44 -27.68 0.12
N LYS A 88 -10.70 -27.25 -0.91
CA LYS A 88 -9.29 -27.68 -1.09
C LYS A 88 -8.36 -27.19 0.02
N LYS A 89 -8.60 -25.99 0.58
CA LYS A 89 -7.82 -25.46 1.70
C LYS A 89 -8.18 -26.14 3.02
N ALA A 90 -9.45 -26.47 3.21
CA ALA A 90 -9.93 -27.24 4.35
C ALA A 90 -9.39 -28.67 4.32
N ALA A 91 -9.36 -29.30 3.13
CA ALA A 91 -8.78 -30.62 2.93
C ALA A 91 -7.25 -30.63 3.15
N ASP A 92 -6.53 -29.64 2.62
CA ASP A 92 -5.08 -29.47 2.86
C ASP A 92 -4.76 -29.26 4.36
N PHE A 93 -5.55 -28.43 5.04
CA PHE A 93 -5.47 -28.22 6.48
C PHE A 93 -5.71 -29.51 7.26
N TYR A 94 -6.78 -30.25 6.93
CA TYR A 94 -7.14 -31.50 7.61
C TYR A 94 -6.10 -32.61 7.38
N PHE A 95 -5.59 -32.75 6.15
CA PHE A 95 -4.53 -33.71 5.81
C PHE A 95 -3.24 -33.43 6.60
N LYS A 96 -2.86 -32.17 6.75
CA LYS A 96 -1.68 -31.75 7.51
C LYS A 96 -1.80 -32.03 9.01
N VAL A 97 -3.00 -31.84 9.58
CA VAL A 97 -3.32 -32.21 10.97
C VAL A 97 -3.20 -33.72 11.19
N GLN A 98 -3.74 -34.52 10.27
CA GLN A 98 -3.73 -35.98 10.40
C GLN A 98 -2.33 -36.59 10.19
N ALA A 99 -1.46 -35.92 9.44
CA ALA A 99 -0.05 -36.29 9.28
C ALA A 99 0.83 -35.97 10.51
N GLY A 100 0.24 -35.53 11.64
CA GLY A 100 0.97 -35.20 12.87
C GLY A 100 1.85 -33.96 12.77
N VAL A 101 1.72 -33.20 11.67
CA VAL A 101 2.41 -31.91 11.51
C VAL A 101 1.55 -30.87 12.22
N GLU A 102 1.87 -30.60 13.48
CA GLU A 102 1.20 -29.55 14.25
C GLU A 102 1.16 -28.27 13.40
N PRO A 103 -0.04 -27.79 12.98
CA PRO A 103 -0.14 -26.51 12.32
C PRO A 103 -0.06 -25.47 13.43
N TYR A 104 1.12 -25.30 14.01
CA TYR A 104 1.40 -24.09 14.78
C TYR A 104 1.23 -22.95 13.80
N ALA A 105 0.03 -22.36 13.81
CA ALA A 105 -0.24 -21.12 13.15
C ALA A 105 0.70 -20.15 13.85
N GLU A 106 1.84 -19.88 13.22
CA GLU A 106 2.75 -18.84 13.65
C GLU A 106 1.86 -17.61 13.91
N PRO A 107 1.73 -17.18 15.17
CA PRO A 107 0.89 -16.05 15.48
C PRO A 107 1.47 -14.93 14.65
N LYS A 108 0.67 -14.38 13.72
CA LYS A 108 1.06 -13.17 12.98
C LYS A 108 1.39 -12.15 14.04
N SER A 109 2.70 -11.98 14.24
CA SER A 109 3.34 -11.38 15.40
C SER A 109 2.38 -10.52 16.20
N GLN A 110 2.11 -10.92 17.45
CA GLN A 110 1.98 -9.92 18.50
C GLN A 110 3.10 -8.91 18.24
N ARG A 111 2.78 -7.60 18.12
CA ARG A 111 3.80 -6.59 18.35
C ARG A 111 4.17 -6.74 19.82
N VAL A 112 5.05 -7.68 20.11
CA VAL A 112 5.69 -7.78 21.40
C VAL A 112 6.58 -6.55 21.47
N ALA A 113 6.16 -5.58 22.27
CA ALA A 113 7.01 -4.50 22.69
C ALA A 113 8.16 -5.12 23.48
N GLN A 114 9.34 -5.21 22.86
CA GLN A 114 10.60 -5.37 23.54
C GLN A 114 11.54 -4.30 22.98
N GLU A 115 11.60 -3.18 23.71
CA GLU A 115 12.85 -2.50 24.12
C GLU A 115 14.11 -3.37 23.89
N LEU A 116 15.23 -2.96 23.30
CA LEU A 116 15.88 -1.67 23.05
C LEU A 116 16.72 -1.79 21.76
N MET A 117 16.66 -0.80 20.88
CA MET A 117 17.81 -0.38 20.09
C MET A 117 17.80 1.15 20.01
N PRO A 118 18.72 1.84 20.72
CA PRO A 118 18.91 3.26 20.57
C PRO A 118 19.86 3.51 19.39
N THR A 119 19.33 4.02 18.29
CA THR A 119 19.95 5.16 17.59
C THR A 119 18.80 6.02 17.09
N HIS A 120 18.30 6.80 18.04
CA HIS A 120 17.78 8.13 17.80
C HIS A 120 18.50 8.76 16.60
N CYS A 121 17.77 8.98 15.50
CA CYS A 121 18.17 10.04 14.60
C CYS A 121 17.98 11.34 15.39
N ASP A 122 19.09 11.92 15.85
CA ASP A 122 19.17 13.24 16.48
C ASP A 122 18.57 14.31 15.55
N ILE A 123 17.26 14.49 15.63
CA ILE A 123 16.62 15.75 15.27
C ILE A 123 16.53 16.53 16.57
N HIS A 124 17.59 17.27 16.88
CA HIS A 124 17.53 18.32 17.89
C HIS A 124 16.57 19.41 17.39
N TYR A 125 15.31 19.36 17.80
CA TYR A 125 14.46 20.55 17.81
C TYR A 125 14.62 21.20 19.18
N SER A 126 15.53 22.17 19.27
CA SER A 126 15.61 23.07 20.40
C SER A 126 14.35 23.95 20.44
N GLY A 127 13.53 23.79 21.47
CA GLY A 127 12.38 24.67 21.69
C GLY A 127 11.56 24.21 22.89
N GLN A 128 11.83 24.82 24.03
CA GLN A 128 11.37 24.48 25.37
C GLN A 128 9.86 24.64 25.56
N GLY A 129 9.26 23.83 26.47
CA GLY A 129 8.04 24.19 27.20
C GLY A 129 6.82 23.25 27.06
N LEU A 130 6.80 22.16 27.84
CA LEU A 130 5.56 21.58 28.41
C LEU A 130 5.31 22.27 29.78
N PRO A 131 4.14 22.15 30.47
CA PRO A 131 3.04 21.18 30.29
C PRO A 131 1.63 21.82 30.33
N SER A 132 0.52 21.12 30.06
CA SER A 132 -0.23 20.39 31.09
C SER A 132 -1.67 20.12 30.64
N LYS A 133 -2.18 18.94 31.04
CA LYS A 133 -3.58 18.49 31.12
C LYS A 133 -4.27 17.91 29.88
N ALA A 134 -4.46 16.59 30.02
CA ALA A 134 -5.51 15.79 29.42
C ALA A 134 -6.90 16.43 29.47
N LYS A 135 -7.71 16.17 28.44
CA LYS A 135 -9.03 15.52 28.48
C LYS A 135 -9.72 15.65 27.12
N GLY A 136 -10.42 14.59 26.73
CA GLY A 136 -11.75 14.76 26.12
C GLY A 136 -11.82 14.76 24.60
N CYS A 137 -12.56 13.78 24.11
CA CYS A 137 -13.45 13.81 22.95
C CYS A 137 -13.76 15.19 22.33
N GLY A 138 -13.84 15.20 20.98
CA GLY A 138 -14.85 16.00 20.29
C GLY A 138 -14.34 16.92 19.19
N LEU A 139 -15.08 16.86 18.08
CA LEU A 139 -15.21 17.84 16.99
C LEU A 139 -14.09 17.92 15.93
N TRP A 140 -14.46 17.40 14.75
CA TRP A 140 -14.08 17.95 13.46
C TRP A 140 -15.06 19.10 13.12
N LEU A 141 -14.54 20.32 12.97
CA LEU A 141 -15.09 21.59 12.41
C LEU A 141 -14.42 22.72 13.24
N GLU A 142 -13.84 23.80 12.74
CA GLU A 142 -13.85 24.52 11.45
C GLU A 142 -12.48 25.20 11.20
N ASP A 143 -12.39 25.90 10.07
CA ASP A 143 -11.59 27.11 9.79
C ASP A 143 -10.12 26.96 9.36
N TYR A 144 -9.92 26.86 8.04
CA TYR A 144 -9.39 27.96 7.21
C TYR A 144 -9.53 27.67 5.71
#